data_AF-A0A672F3B0-F1
#
_entry.id   AF-A0A672F3B0-F1
#
_cell.length_a   1.000
_cell.length_b   1.000
_cell.length_c   1.000
_cell.angle_alpha   90.00
_cell.angle_beta   90.00
_cell.angle_gamma   90.00
#
_symmetry.space_group_name_H-M   'P 1'
#
loop_
_entity.id
_entity.type
_entity.pdbx_description
1 polymer ?
#
loop_
_entity_poly.entity_id
_entity_poly.type
_entity_poly.pdbx_seq_one_letter_code
_entity_poly.pdbx_strand_id
1 'polypeptide(L)'
;MATPDVRLNHTIYINNLNEKIKKDELKKSLYAIFSQFGQILDILVARNLKMKGQAFVIFKEVNSASNALRSMQGFPFYDKPMHLA
;
A
#
# COMPACT_ATOMS: atom_id res chain seq x y z
N MET A 1 -17.42 -11.19 12.72
CA MET A 1 -16.31 -11.54 11.81
C MET A 1 -15.08 -10.85 12.36
N ALA A 2 -14.11 -11.60 12.90
CA ALA A 2 -12.95 -11.02 13.56
C ALA A 2 -12.09 -10.30 12.50
N THR A 3 -11.98 -8.98 12.59
CA THR A 3 -10.87 -8.29 11.94
C THR A 3 -9.61 -8.85 12.58
N PRO A 4 -8.62 -9.35 11.81
CA PRO A 4 -7.34 -9.75 12.39
C PRO A 4 -6.84 -8.60 13.26
N ASP A 5 -6.26 -8.90 14.42
CA ASP A 5 -5.53 -7.90 15.22
C ASP A 5 -4.39 -7.35 14.36
N VAL A 6 -4.70 -6.32 13.55
CA VAL A 6 -3.74 -5.62 12.71
C VAL A 6 -2.84 -4.89 13.68
N ARG A 7 -1.64 -5.45 13.88
CA ARG A 7 -0.61 -4.81 14.69
C ARG A 7 -0.35 -3.43 14.11
N LEU A 8 -0.57 -2.42 14.94
CA LEU A 8 -0.34 -1.04 14.60
C LEU A 8 1.14 -0.84 14.19
N ASN A 9 1.35 -0.42 12.95
CA ASN A 9 2.67 -0.19 12.38
C ASN A 9 2.62 1.07 11.50
N HIS A 10 3.73 1.78 11.39
CA HIS A 10 3.90 2.91 10.48
C HIS A 10 3.89 2.47 9.01
N THR A 11 4.26 1.21 8.74
CA THR A 11 4.38 0.67 7.40
C THR A 11 3.20 -0.23 7.07
N ILE A 12 2.57 0.01 5.92
CA ILE A 12 1.62 -0.94 5.32
C ILE A 12 2.31 -1.72 4.21
N TYR A 13 2.05 -3.02 4.17
CA TYR A 13 2.41 -3.88 3.06
C TYR A 13 1.23 -3.99 2.09
N ILE A 14 1.51 -3.87 0.80
CA ILE A 14 0.50 -3.95 -0.26
C ILE A 14 0.93 -5.03 -1.24
N ASN A 15 0.06 -5.99 -1.52
CA ASN A 15 0.26 -6.98 -2.56
C ASN A 15 -0.92 -7.05 -3.53
N ASN A 16 -0.82 -7.98 -4.47
CA ASN A 16 -1.74 -8.13 -5.59
C ASN A 16 -1.77 -6.92 -6.56
N LEU A 17 -0.72 -6.11 -6.60
CA LEU A 17 -0.63 -4.99 -7.53
C LEU A 17 -0.47 -5.46 -8.98
N ASN A 18 -0.80 -4.59 -9.94
CA ASN A 18 -0.61 -4.87 -11.35
C ASN A 18 0.87 -4.80 -11.73
N GLU A 19 1.41 -5.94 -12.14
CA GLU A 19 2.84 -6.11 -12.40
C GLU A 19 3.32 -5.44 -13.68
N LYS A 20 2.41 -5.08 -14.59
CA LYS A 20 2.74 -4.44 -15.87
C LYS A 20 3.15 -2.97 -15.68
N ILE A 21 2.66 -2.33 -14.62
CA ILE A 21 2.85 -0.89 -14.35
C ILE A 21 4.29 -0.55 -14.00
N LYS A 22 4.83 0.52 -14.59
CA LYS A 22 6.22 0.97 -14.36
C LYS A 22 6.48 1.32 -12.90
N LYS A 23 7.71 1.08 -12.40
CA LYS A 23 8.07 1.33 -10.98
C LYS A 23 7.72 2.76 -10.56
N ASP A 24 8.12 3.74 -11.36
CA ASP A 24 7.93 5.16 -11.02
C ASP A 24 6.47 5.58 -11.11
N GLU A 25 5.74 5.03 -12.07
CA GLU A 25 4.30 5.25 -12.21
C GLU A 25 3.55 4.64 -11.03
N LEU A 26 3.87 3.40 -10.67
CA LEU A 26 3.30 2.71 -9.51
C LEU A 26 3.56 3.51 -8.22
N LYS A 27 4.78 4.01 -8.02
CA LYS A 27 5.13 4.84 -6.85
C LYS A 27 4.32 6.14 -6.82
N LYS A 28 4.17 6.84 -7.95
CA LYS A 28 3.38 8.07 -8.05
C LYS A 28 1.90 7.83 -7.76
N SER A 29 1.32 6.79 -8.34
CA SER A 29 -0.10 6.45 -8.15
C SER A 29 -0.39 6.01 -6.71
N LEU A 30 0.51 5.22 -6.10
CA LEU A 30 0.41 4.88 -4.67
C LEU A 30 0.51 6.13 -3.81
N TYR A 31 1.45 7.05 -4.08
CA TYR A 31 1.56 8.30 -3.33
C TYR A 31 0.29 9.15 -3.44
N ALA A 32 -0.26 9.31 -4.64
CA ALA A 32 -1.46 10.10 -4.89
C ALA A 32 -2.65 9.60 -4.07
N ILE A 33 -2.83 8.27 -3.99
CA ILE A 33 -3.94 7.68 -3.23
C ILE A 33 -3.66 7.72 -1.73
N PHE A 34 -2.48 7.31 -1.28
CA PHE A 34 -2.22 7.12 0.15
C PHE A 34 -1.92 8.42 0.90
N SER A 35 -1.53 9.50 0.21
CA SER A 35 -1.25 10.80 0.84
C SER A 35 -2.47 11.41 1.53
N GLN A 36 -3.68 11.01 1.15
CA GLN A 36 -4.92 11.44 1.81
C GLN A 36 -5.04 10.95 3.26
N PHE A 37 -4.39 9.85 3.63
CA PHE A 37 -4.44 9.31 4.99
C PHE A 37 -3.41 9.94 5.93
N GLY A 38 -2.39 10.60 5.38
CA GLY A 38 -1.37 11.29 6.15
C GLY A 38 -0.03 11.41 5.42
N GLN A 39 0.95 11.99 6.10
CA GLN A 39 2.28 12.20 5.55
C GLN A 39 2.98 10.86 5.28
N ILE A 40 3.37 10.63 4.03
CA ILE A 40 4.18 9.48 3.60
C ILE A 40 5.66 9.87 3.70
N LEU A 41 6.44 9.03 4.37
CA LEU A 41 7.90 9.16 4.47
C LEU A 41 8.57 8.55 3.24
N ASP A 42 8.18 7.34 2.86
CA ASP A 42 8.67 6.70 1.64
C ASP A 42 7.71 5.62 1.13
N ILE A 43 7.90 5.26 -0.14
CA ILE A 43 7.22 4.15 -0.80
C ILE A 43 8.29 3.27 -1.45
N LEU A 44 8.37 2.02 -0.98
CA LEU A 44 9.29 1.02 -1.49
C LEU A 44 8.57 0.14 -2.51
N VAL A 45 9.06 0.20 -3.75
CA VAL A 45 8.60 -0.64 -4.86
C VAL A 45 9.82 -1.28 -5.50
N ALA A 46 9.79 -2.60 -5.67
CA ALA A 46 10.81 -3.35 -6.39
C ALA A 46 10.15 -4.28 -7.42
N ARG A 47 10.86 -4.54 -8.52
CA ARG A 47 10.36 -5.37 -9.64
C ARG A 47 11.20 -6.64 -9.85
N ASN A 48 12.00 -7.02 -8.87
CA ASN A 48 12.64 -8.33 -8.87
C ASN A 48 11.59 -9.44 -8.68
N LEU A 49 11.97 -10.68 -8.97
CA LEU A 49 11.04 -11.83 -8.94
C LEU A 49 10.30 -11.99 -7.60
N LYS A 50 10.95 -11.60 -6.48
CA LYS A 50 10.38 -11.70 -5.13
C LYS A 50 9.42 -10.57 -4.77
N MET A 51 9.59 -9.38 -5.35
CA MET A 51 8.88 -8.15 -4.99
C MET A 51 7.90 -7.65 -6.05
N LYS A 52 7.86 -8.29 -7.23
CA LYS A 52 6.92 -7.93 -8.29
C LYS A 52 5.49 -8.02 -7.76
N GLY A 53 4.68 -7.01 -8.06
CA GLY A 53 3.30 -6.91 -7.58
C GLY A 53 3.15 -6.53 -6.11
N GLN A 54 4.23 -6.06 -5.46
CA GLN A 54 4.23 -5.69 -4.05
C GLN A 54 4.82 -4.29 -3.83
N ALA A 55 4.37 -3.64 -2.75
CA ALA A 55 4.89 -2.36 -2.31
C ALA A 55 4.82 -2.24 -0.78
N PHE A 56 5.63 -1.36 -0.23
CA PHE A 56 5.48 -0.87 1.14
C PHE A 56 5.27 0.63 1.12
N VAL A 57 4.30 1.12 1.89
CA VAL A 57 4.07 2.55 2.11
C VAL A 57 4.34 2.83 3.58
N ILE A 58 5.25 3.77 3.83
CA ILE A 58 5.71 4.12 5.17
C ILE A 58 5.12 5.48 5.53
N PHE A 59 4.23 5.50 6.51
CA PHE A 59 3.63 6.73 7.04
C PHE A 59 4.43 7.28 8.20
N LYS A 60 4.33 8.59 8.40
CA LYS A 60 4.85 9.25 9.60
C LYS A 60 4.09 8.83 10.85
N GLU A 61 2.77 8.72 10.76
CA GLU A 61 1.89 8.40 11.88
C GLU A 61 1.29 6.99 11.75
N VAL A 62 1.25 6.24 12.85
CA VAL A 62 0.67 4.87 12.88
C VAL A 62 -0.82 4.88 12.61
N ASN A 63 -1.53 5.92 13.05
CA ASN A 63 -2.96 6.07 12.81
C ASN A 63 -3.28 6.22 11.32
N SER A 64 -2.42 6.92 10.56
CA SER A 64 -2.54 7.03 9.10
C SER A 64 -2.47 5.68 8.42
N ALA A 65 -1.51 4.84 8.83
CA ALA A 65 -1.38 3.48 8.32
C ALA A 65 -2.59 2.60 8.65
N SER A 66 -3.10 2.66 9.90
CA SER A 66 -4.29 1.90 10.30
C SER A 66 -5.55 2.32 9.53
N ASN A 67 -5.74 3.62 9.33
CA ASN A 67 -6.86 4.16 8.55
C ASN A 67 -6.76 3.78 7.08
N ALA A 68 -5.56 3.88 6.50
CA ALA A 68 -5.29 3.47 5.12
C ALA A 68 -5.61 1.99 4.92
N LEU A 69 -5.16 1.12 5.83
CA LEU A 69 -5.40 -0.32 5.75
C LEU A 69 -6.89 -0.66 5.76
N ARG A 70 -7.67 -0.05 6.67
CA ARG A 70 -9.12 -0.28 6.76
C ARG A 70 -9.88 0.26 5.54
N SER A 71 -9.46 1.39 5.00
CA SER A 71 -10.20 2.10 3.94
C SER A 71 -9.87 1.59 2.55
N MET A 72 -8.64 1.11 2.33
CA MET A 72 -8.12 0.73 1.02
C MET A 72 -8.10 -0.78 0.78
N GLN A 73 -8.55 -1.58 1.75
CA GLN A 73 -8.62 -3.02 1.61
C GLN A 73 -9.55 -3.41 0.46
N GLY A 74 -9.03 -4.14 -0.52
CA GLY A 74 -9.79 -4.56 -1.70
C GLY A 74 -10.03 -3.46 -2.73
N PHE A 75 -9.48 -2.26 -2.56
CA PHE A 75 -9.69 -1.16 -3.50
C PHE A 75 -9.17 -1.54 -4.90
N PRO A 76 -9.99 -1.40 -5.97
CA PRO A 76 -9.56 -1.67 -7.33
C PRO A 76 -8.47 -0.68 -7.79
N PHE A 77 -7.30 -1.19 -8.15
CA PHE A 77 -6.16 -0.40 -8.57
C PHE A 77 -5.48 -1.06 -9.77
N TYR A 78 -5.52 -0.38 -10.92
CA TYR A 78 -5.08 -0.92 -12.21
C TYR A 78 -5.68 -2.31 -12.49
N ASP A 79 -7.01 -2.41 -12.39
CA ASP A 79 -7.83 -3.60 -12.62
C ASP A 79 -7.56 -4.79 -11.68
N LYS A 80 -6.85 -4.55 -10.56
CA LYS A 80 -6.64 -5.55 -9.52
C LYS A 80 -7.04 -5.03 -8.13
N PRO A 81 -7.77 -5.81 -7.32
CA PRO A 81 -8.07 -5.42 -5.95
C PRO A 81 -6.79 -5.50 -5.11
N MET A 82 -6.38 -4.38 -4.53
CA MET A 82 -5.21 -4.38 -3.64
C MET A 82 -5.52 -5.12 -2.34
N HIS A 83 -4.50 -5.79 -1.79
CA HIS A 83 -4.60 -6.43 -0.49
C HIS A 83 -3.52 -5.87 0.44
N LEU A 84 -3.97 -5.31 1.56
CA LEU A 84 -3.16 -4.58 2.53
C LEU A 84 -3.00 -5.42 3.80
N ALA A 85 -1.80 -5.42 4.38
CA ALA A 85 -1.47 -6.07 5.64
C ALA A 85 -0.50 -5.23 6.49
#